data_AF-A0A9P0G497-F1
#
_entry.id   AF-A0A9P0G497-F1
#
_cell.length_a   1.000
_cell.length_b   1.000
_cell.length_c   1.000
_cell.angle_alpha   90.00
_cell.angle_beta   90.00
_cell.angle_gamma   90.00
#
_symmetry.space_group_name_H-M   'P 1'
#
loop_
_entity.id
_entity.type
_entity.pdbx_description
1 polymer ?
#
loop_
_entity_poly.entity_id
_entity_poly.type
_entity_poly.pdbx_seq_one_letter_code
_entity_poly.pdbx_strand_id
1 'polypeptide(L)'
;MNMQVLLKGKVSKTNGENHLHFRKIGILLQVGHSKLHLGNLFQGNGGLGKATNEVVNENSDIFIGEIKPNLEASLSDKFTDIANIICKTFTYEELFPN
;
A
#
# COMPACT_ATOMS: atom_id res chain seq x y z
N MET A 1 -13.43 -2.87 -1.84
CA MET A 1 -11.98 -3.07 -2.04
C MET A 1 -11.48 -3.83 -0.84
N ASN A 2 -10.90 -5.01 -1.06
CA ASN A 2 -10.32 -5.83 0.01
C ASN A 2 -8.80 -5.79 -0.10
N MET A 3 -8.11 -5.86 1.03
CA MET A 3 -6.66 -5.91 1.08
C MET A 3 -6.25 -7.07 1.97
N GLN A 4 -5.41 -7.96 1.45
CA GLN A 4 -4.78 -9.02 2.22
C GLN A 4 -3.33 -8.62 2.50
N VAL A 5 -2.91 -8.80 3.76
CA VAL A 5 -1.58 -8.40 4.22
C VAL A 5 -0.90 -9.61 4.85
N LEU A 6 0.36 -9.84 4.46
CA LEU A 6 1.22 -10.87 5.03
C LEU A 6 2.38 -10.21 5.76
N LEU A 7 2.35 -10.28 7.09
CA LEU A 7 3.42 -9.80 7.95
C LEU A 7 4.37 -10.95 8.27
N LYS A 8 5.68 -10.75 8.03
CA LYS A 8 6.73 -11.67 8.45
C LYS A 8 7.78 -10.88 9.21
N GLY A 9 7.96 -11.19 10.48
CA GLY A 9 8.93 -10.52 11.34
C GLY A 9 9.92 -11.49 11.98
N LYS A 10 11.03 -10.96 12.46
CA LYS A 10 11.99 -11.67 13.31
C LYS A 10 12.21 -10.84 14.57
N VAL A 11 12.25 -11.52 15.71
CA VAL A 11 12.72 -10.91 16.97
C VAL A 11 14.24 -10.95 17.00
N SER A 12 14.87 -9.82 17.28
CA SER A 12 16.32 -9.70 17.42
C SER A 12 16.67 -8.82 18.61
N LYS A 13 17.82 -9.11 19.23
CA LYS A 13 18.36 -8.27 20.29
C LYS A 13 19.03 -7.01 19.71
N THR A 14 18.60 -5.85 20.20
CA THR A 14 19.24 -4.55 19.97
C THR A 14 19.50 -3.94 21.34
N ASN A 15 20.76 -3.61 21.66
CA ASN A 15 21.15 -3.05 22.97
C ASN A 15 20.73 -3.90 24.19
N GLY A 16 20.62 -5.22 24.02
CA GLY A 16 20.22 -6.14 25.10
C GLY A 16 18.72 -6.39 25.19
N GLU A 17 17.90 -5.59 24.52
CA GLU A 17 16.44 -5.68 24.49
C GLU A 17 15.95 -6.38 23.22
N ASN A 18 14.84 -7.11 23.33
CA ASN A 18 14.23 -7.78 22.19
C ASN A 18 13.36 -6.78 21.42
N HIS A 19 13.59 -6.65 20.12
CA HIS A 19 12.72 -5.85 19.24
C HIS A 19 12.21 -6.69 18.07
N LEU A 20 10.98 -6.41 17.64
CA LEU A 20 10.41 -7.00 16.43
C LEU A 20 10.87 -6.20 15.21
N HIS A 21 11.41 -6.88 14.22
CA HIS A 21 11.72 -6.29 12.93
C HIS A 21 10.98 -7.04 11.81
N PHE A 22 10.14 -6.33 11.07
CA PHE A 22 9.44 -6.86 9.91
C PHE A 22 10.34 -6.93 8.68
N ARG A 23 10.26 -8.05 7.96
CA ARG A 23 10.65 -8.11 6.55
C ARG A 23 9.62 -7.35 5.72
N LYS A 24 9.91 -7.18 4.43
CA LYS A 24 8.98 -6.56 3.47
C LYS A 24 7.58 -7.17 3.60
N ILE A 25 6.61 -6.33 3.94
CA ILE A 25 5.22 -6.70 4.15
C ILE A 25 4.59 -7.06 2.81
N GLY A 26 4.04 -8.26 2.67
CA GLY A 26 3.31 -8.64 1.45
C GLY A 26 1.94 -7.98 1.42
N ILE A 27 1.59 -7.32 0.32
CA ILE A 27 0.27 -6.70 0.13
C ILE A 27 -0.34 -7.25 -1.15
N LEU A 28 -1.59 -7.69 -1.06
CA LEU A 28 -2.40 -8.07 -2.21
C LEU A 28 -3.72 -7.30 -2.16
N LEU A 29 -3.92 -6.42 -3.13
CA LEU A 29 -5.15 -5.66 -3.33
C LEU A 29 -6.14 -6.47 -4.16
N GLN A 30 -7.39 -6.47 -3.75
CA GLN A 30 -8.51 -6.98 -4.53
C GLN A 30 -9.48 -5.82 -4.76
N VAL A 31 -9.41 -5.27 -5.96
CA VAL A 31 -10.29 -4.21 -6.43
C VAL A 31 -11.41 -4.89 -7.21
N GLY A 32 -12.65 -4.69 -6.77
CA GLY A 32 -13.85 -5.13 -7.49
C GLY A 32 -14.20 -4.06 -8.53
N HIS A 33 -15.34 -3.40 -8.38
CA HIS A 33 -15.64 -2.22 -9.21
C HIS A 33 -14.72 -1.06 -8.88
N SER A 34 -14.10 -0.49 -9.91
CA SER A 34 -13.21 0.65 -9.79
C SER A 34 -13.79 1.88 -10.50
N LYS A 35 -13.57 3.04 -9.91
CA LYS A 35 -13.86 4.34 -10.54
C LYS A 35 -12.60 5.18 -10.42
N LEU A 36 -12.03 5.50 -11.57
CA LEU A 36 -10.78 6.25 -11.67
C LEU A 36 -11.10 7.70 -12.00
N HIS A 37 -10.43 8.61 -11.31
CA HIS A 37 -10.49 10.02 -11.63
C HIS A 37 -9.09 10.56 -11.88
N LEU A 38 -8.84 10.98 -13.11
CA LEU A 38 -7.60 11.59 -13.54
C LEU A 38 -7.81 13.11 -13.61
N GLY A 39 -7.20 13.82 -12.65
CA GLY A 39 -7.18 15.27 -12.60
C GLY A 39 -6.11 15.88 -13.52
N ASN A 40 -6.25 17.18 -13.80
CA ASN A 40 -5.25 17.99 -14.51
C ASN A 40 -4.86 17.47 -15.91
N LEU A 41 -5.73 16.70 -16.56
CA LEU A 41 -5.51 16.26 -17.94
C LEU A 41 -5.63 17.44 -18.91
N PHE A 42 -4.79 17.44 -19.94
CA PHE A 42 -4.84 18.42 -21.05
C PHE A 42 -4.89 19.88 -20.59
N GLN A 43 -4.09 20.23 -19.57
CA GLN A 43 -4.03 21.59 -18.98
C GLN A 43 -5.40 22.11 -18.52
N GLY A 44 -6.28 21.22 -18.05
CA GLY A 44 -7.60 21.59 -17.53
C GLY A 44 -8.68 21.79 -18.61
N ASN A 45 -8.43 21.37 -19.86
CA ASN A 45 -9.49 21.33 -20.87
C ASN A 45 -10.61 20.37 -20.42
N GLY A 46 -11.74 20.93 -19.99
CA GLY A 46 -12.83 20.17 -19.40
C GLY A 46 -13.49 19.17 -20.35
N GLY A 47 -13.50 19.42 -21.66
CA GLY A 47 -14.08 18.51 -22.66
C GLY A 47 -13.21 17.27 -22.86
N LEU A 48 -11.93 17.47 -23.15
CA LEU A 48 -10.96 16.38 -23.35
C LEU A 48 -10.71 15.61 -22.05
N GLY A 49 -10.65 16.32 -20.92
CA GLY A 49 -10.51 15.72 -19.60
C GLY A 49 -11.70 14.83 -19.24
N LYS A 50 -12.93 15.28 -19.51
CA LYS A 50 -14.15 14.49 -19.28
C LYS A 50 -14.18 13.24 -20.17
N ALA A 51 -13.98 13.40 -21.48
CA ALA A 51 -13.98 12.27 -22.41
C ALA A 51 -12.93 11.21 -22.05
N THR A 52 -11.73 11.66 -21.63
CA THR A 52 -10.67 10.73 -21.22
C THR A 52 -11.02 10.02 -19.92
N ASN A 53 -11.60 10.72 -18.94
CA ASN A 53 -12.09 10.09 -17.73
C ASN A 53 -13.22 9.07 -18.03
N GLU A 54 -14.10 9.34 -19.00
CA GLU A 54 -15.14 8.38 -19.42
C GLU A 54 -14.52 7.10 -19.98
N VAL A 55 -13.60 7.23 -20.95
CA VAL A 55 -12.89 6.08 -21.54
C VAL A 55 -12.13 5.27 -20.49
N VAL A 56 -11.46 5.95 -19.54
CA VAL A 56 -10.73 5.28 -18.45
C VAL A 56 -11.69 4.56 -17.50
N ASN A 57 -12.85 5.13 -17.20
CA ASN A 57 -13.82 4.49 -16.32
C ASN A 57 -14.52 3.29 -16.98
N GLU A 58 -14.82 3.37 -18.28
CA GLU A 58 -15.38 2.27 -19.08
C GLU A 58 -14.44 1.05 -19.11
N ASN A 59 -13.14 1.27 -18.97
CA ASN A 59 -12.10 0.23 -19.01
C ASN A 59 -11.33 0.16 -17.68
N SER A 60 -11.95 0.57 -16.58
CA SER A 60 -11.29 0.82 -15.30
C SER A 60 -10.59 -0.40 -14.72
N ASP A 61 -11.12 -1.61 -14.94
CA ASP A 61 -10.51 -2.85 -14.49
C ASP A 61 -9.14 -3.13 -15.15
N ILE A 62 -8.99 -2.78 -16.43
CA ILE A 62 -7.72 -2.87 -17.16
C ILE A 62 -6.72 -1.87 -16.57
N PHE A 63 -7.14 -0.60 -16.45
CA PHE A 63 -6.28 0.46 -15.94
C PHE A 63 -5.84 0.20 -14.49
N ILE A 64 -6.73 -0.27 -13.62
CA ILE A 64 -6.37 -0.72 -12.28
C ILE A 64 -5.40 -1.88 -12.32
N GLY A 65 -5.61 -2.87 -13.21
CA GLY A 65 -4.71 -3.99 -13.40
C GLY A 65 -3.27 -3.56 -13.69
N GLU A 66 -3.09 -2.54 -14.52
CA GLU A 66 -1.78 -1.99 -14.90
C GLU A 66 -1.08 -1.25 -13.74
N ILE A 67 -1.81 -0.43 -12.98
CA ILE A 67 -1.19 0.37 -11.91
C ILE A 67 -1.06 -0.39 -10.58
N LYS A 68 -1.86 -1.44 -10.40
CA LYS A 68 -1.95 -2.19 -9.14
C LYS A 68 -0.60 -2.75 -8.66
N PRO A 69 0.26 -3.38 -9.48
CA PRO A 69 1.53 -3.91 -9.00
C PRO A 69 2.43 -2.84 -8.37
N ASN A 70 2.49 -1.65 -8.98
CA ASN A 70 3.28 -0.53 -8.48
C ASN A 70 2.68 0.07 -7.21
N LEU A 71 1.34 0.11 -7.12
CA LEU A 71 0.62 0.53 -5.92
C LEU A 71 0.87 -0.44 -4.75
N GLU A 72 0.77 -1.75 -4.97
CA GLU A 72 1.06 -2.79 -3.97
C GLU A 72 2.51 -2.70 -3.49
N ALA A 73 3.47 -2.52 -4.40
CA ALA A 73 4.89 -2.36 -4.05
C ALA A 73 5.12 -1.10 -3.20
N SER A 74 4.54 0.04 -3.58
CA SER A 74 4.70 1.31 -2.86
C SER A 74 4.07 1.25 -1.46
N LEU A 75 2.89 0.65 -1.33
CA LEU A 75 2.25 0.41 -0.04
C LEU A 75 3.07 -0.56 0.82
N SER A 76 3.62 -1.61 0.21
CA SER A 76 4.46 -2.61 0.87
C SER A 76 5.69 -1.96 1.50
N ASP A 77 6.40 -1.12 0.75
CA ASP A 77 7.57 -0.40 1.25
C ASP A 77 7.17 0.58 2.35
N LYS A 78 6.15 1.42 2.10
CA LYS A 78 5.70 2.43 3.07
C LYS A 78 5.24 1.82 4.40
N PHE A 79 4.45 0.76 4.37
CA PHE A 79 3.97 0.10 5.59
C PHE A 79 5.08 -0.66 6.31
N THR A 80 6.05 -1.24 5.57
CA THR A 80 7.22 -1.87 6.19
C THR A 80 8.03 -0.83 6.98
N ASP A 81 8.27 0.33 6.39
CA ASP A 81 9.01 1.42 7.04
C ASP A 81 8.29 1.90 8.30
N ILE A 82 7.00 2.20 8.20
CA ILE A 82 6.18 2.65 9.34
C ILE A 82 6.18 1.60 10.46
N ALA A 83 5.94 0.33 10.12
CA ALA A 83 5.90 -0.75 11.11
C ALA A 83 7.24 -0.91 11.84
N ASN A 84 8.36 -0.84 11.12
CA ASN A 84 9.69 -0.93 11.72
C ASN A 84 10.07 0.29 12.55
N ILE A 85 9.61 1.50 12.18
CA ILE A 85 9.78 2.69 13.02
C ILE A 85 9.07 2.50 14.36
N ILE A 86 7.83 2.04 14.35
CA ILE A 86 7.04 1.80 15.56
C ILE A 86 7.69 0.70 16.42
N CYS A 87 8.01 -0.44 15.83
CA CYS A 87 8.57 -1.59 16.56
C CYS A 87 10.03 -1.41 17.01
N LYS A 88 10.71 -0.35 16.56
CA LYS A 88 12.00 0.05 17.10
C LYS A 88 11.85 0.81 18.43
N THR A 89 10.73 1.50 18.64
CA THR A 89 10.48 2.28 19.86
C THR A 89 10.07 1.42 21.04
N PHE A 90 9.40 0.30 20.79
CA PHE A 90 8.91 -0.61 21.83
C PHE A 90 9.67 -1.93 21.79
N THR A 91 9.90 -2.50 22.97
CA THR A 91 10.39 -3.88 23.11
C THR A 91 9.32 -4.89 22.69
N TYR A 92 9.74 -6.11 22.38
CA TYR A 92 8.82 -7.18 21.99
C TYR A 92 7.82 -7.48 23.12
N GLU A 93 8.29 -7.45 24.37
CA GLU A 93 7.51 -7.70 25.58
C GLU A 93 6.46 -6.59 25.82
N GLU A 94 6.75 -5.34 25.46
CA GLU A 94 5.76 -4.24 25.52
C GLU A 94 4.71 -4.34 24.41
N LEU A 95 5.08 -4.82 23.22
CA LEU A 95 4.16 -5.01 22.10
C LEU A 95 3.25 -6.23 22.29
N PHE A 96 3.76 -7.27 22.93
CA PHE A 96 3.07 -8.53 23.20
C PHE A 96 3.18 -8.92 24.67
N PRO A 97 2.54 -8.15 25.58
CA PRO A 97 2.51 -8.50 26.99
C PRO A 97 1.63 -9.74 27.17
N ASN A 98 2.17 -10.75 27.85
CA ASN A 98 1.39 -11.91 28.30
C ASN A 98 0.36 -11.50 29.35
#